data_AF-A0A097ZLZ6-F1
#
_entry.id   AF-A0A097ZLZ6-F1
#
_cell.length_a   1.000
_cell.length_b   1.000
_cell.length_c   1.000
_cell.angle_alpha   90.00
_cell.angle_beta   90.00
_cell.angle_gamma   90.00
#
_symmetry.space_group_name_H-M   'P 1'
#
loop_
_entity.id
_entity.type
_entity.pdbx_description
1 polymer ?
#
loop_
_entity_poly.entity_id
_entity_poly.type
_entity_poly.pdbx_seq_one_letter_code
_entity_poly.pdbx_strand_id
1 'polypeptide(L)'
;KSSAETGWSFLNPYMATDPLSTPLLALTCWLLPLMILASQNHTAPEPLSRQRTYITLLTSLQIFLIMAFSATEVIMFYIMFEATLIPTLVIITRWGNQTERLNAGTYFLFYTLAGSLPLLVALLLLQNSTGTLSLLTLQYAPSLQLSSFADKLWWAGCLLAFLVKMPLYGAHLWLPKAHVEAPIAGSMVLAAVLLKLGGYGMMRMMIMLEPLTKELSYPFIILALWGVIMTGSICLRQTDLKSLIAYSSVSHMGLVAAGILIQTPWSFTGALILMIAHGLTSSALFCLANTNYERTHSRTMILARGLQMVLPLMTAWWFIASLANLALPPLPNLMGELMIITSLFHWSWWTIALTGAGTLITASYS
;
A
#
# COMPACT_ATOMS: atom_id res chain seq x y z
N LYS A 1 8.06 -34.60 -11.89
CA LYS A 1 6.92 -34.05 -12.69
C LYS A 1 5.65 -34.09 -11.83
N SER A 2 5.63 -33.30 -10.78
CA SER A 2 4.44 -32.95 -10.01
C SER A 2 4.05 -31.54 -10.46
N SER A 3 2.76 -31.27 -10.58
CA SER A 3 2.17 -29.95 -10.89
C SER A 3 2.36 -28.93 -9.75
N ALA A 4 3.49 -28.98 -9.05
CA ALA A 4 3.87 -28.13 -7.93
C ALA A 4 5.02 -27.15 -8.30
N GLU A 5 5.63 -27.29 -9.48
CA GLU A 5 6.71 -26.41 -9.95
C GLU A 5 6.22 -25.15 -10.67
N THR A 6 4.91 -25.04 -10.95
CA THR A 6 4.30 -23.79 -11.41
C THR A 6 3.32 -23.33 -10.34
N GLY A 7 3.74 -22.37 -9.51
CA GLY A 7 2.93 -21.83 -8.41
C GLY A 7 1.67 -21.07 -8.84
N TRP A 8 1.29 -21.12 -10.11
CA TRP A 8 0.13 -20.42 -10.66
C TRP A 8 -1.06 -21.36 -10.80
N SER A 9 -2.20 -20.94 -10.26
CA SER A 9 -3.52 -21.54 -10.49
C SER A 9 -4.27 -20.67 -11.49
N PHE A 10 -4.56 -21.24 -12.66
CA PHE A 10 -5.20 -20.53 -13.76
C PHE A 10 -6.71 -20.65 -13.69
N LEU A 11 -7.41 -19.52 -13.81
CA LEU A 11 -8.86 -19.51 -14.02
C LEU A 11 -9.19 -19.41 -15.51
N ASN A 12 -8.47 -18.53 -16.23
CA ASN A 12 -8.60 -18.26 -17.65
C ASN A 12 -7.23 -17.75 -18.18
N PRO A 13 -7.00 -17.59 -19.50
CA PRO A 13 -5.71 -17.11 -20.02
C PRO A 13 -5.28 -15.76 -19.44
N TYR A 14 -6.24 -14.89 -19.11
CA TYR A 14 -6.00 -13.55 -18.58
C TYR A 14 -5.97 -13.46 -17.05
N MET A 15 -6.38 -14.53 -16.34
CA MET A 15 -6.54 -14.53 -14.88
C MET A 15 -5.92 -15.76 -14.23
N ALA A 16 -4.95 -15.53 -13.35
CA ALA A 16 -4.29 -16.56 -12.58
C ALA A 16 -3.88 -16.05 -11.19
N THR A 17 -3.71 -16.96 -10.24
CA THR A 17 -3.28 -16.60 -8.89
C THR A 17 -2.11 -17.47 -8.44
N ASP A 18 -1.23 -16.90 -7.64
CA ASP A 18 0.01 -17.49 -7.16
C ASP A 18 0.21 -17.14 -5.66
N PRO A 19 1.28 -17.63 -5.00
CA PRO A 19 1.49 -17.37 -3.57
C PRO A 19 1.62 -15.88 -3.21
N LEU A 20 1.89 -15.02 -4.20
CA LEU A 20 2.01 -13.58 -4.03
C LEU A 20 0.65 -12.86 -4.12
N SER A 21 -0.17 -13.21 -5.12
CA SER A 21 -1.50 -12.61 -5.32
C SER A 21 -2.57 -13.17 -4.38
N THR A 22 -2.49 -14.45 -4.00
CA THR A 22 -3.52 -15.12 -3.19
C THR A 22 -3.80 -14.45 -1.83
N PRO A 23 -2.80 -14.03 -1.03
CA PRO A 23 -3.08 -13.39 0.25
C PRO A 23 -3.66 -11.97 0.10
N LEU A 24 -3.23 -11.26 -0.94
CA LEU A 24 -3.76 -9.92 -1.26
C LEU A 24 -5.21 -10.01 -1.73
N LEU A 25 -5.54 -10.99 -2.57
CA LEU A 25 -6.92 -11.28 -2.96
C LEU A 25 -7.78 -11.64 -1.74
N ALA A 26 -7.30 -12.52 -0.86
CA ALA A 26 -8.01 -12.86 0.37
C ALA A 26 -8.28 -11.63 1.24
N LEU A 27 -7.27 -10.75 1.42
CA LEU A 27 -7.42 -9.48 2.14
C LEU A 27 -8.46 -8.57 1.47
N THR A 28 -8.47 -8.47 0.14
CA THR A 28 -9.45 -7.63 -0.58
C THR A 28 -10.88 -8.10 -0.38
N CYS A 29 -11.12 -9.40 -0.45
CA CYS A 29 -12.44 -9.99 -0.25
C CYS A 29 -12.90 -9.86 1.20
N TRP A 30 -11.98 -10.02 2.15
CA TRP A 30 -12.24 -9.85 3.58
C TRP A 30 -12.62 -8.41 3.94
N LEU A 31 -12.02 -7.42 3.28
CA LEU A 31 -12.20 -6.01 3.64
C LEU A 31 -13.60 -5.46 3.28
N LEU A 32 -14.26 -5.94 2.22
CA LEU A 32 -15.53 -5.36 1.77
C LEU A 32 -16.64 -5.41 2.83
N PRO A 33 -16.95 -6.56 3.46
CA PRO A 33 -17.93 -6.61 4.55
C PRO A 33 -17.58 -5.65 5.70
N LEU A 34 -16.31 -5.58 6.09
CA LEU A 34 -15.84 -4.70 7.17
C LEU A 34 -16.04 -3.22 6.84
N MET A 35 -15.80 -2.83 5.60
CA MET A 35 -16.04 -1.46 5.14
C MET A 35 -17.50 -1.06 5.15
N ILE A 36 -18.37 -1.98 4.71
CA ILE A 36 -19.80 -1.74 4.72
C ILE A 36 -20.26 -1.53 6.16
N LEU A 37 -19.85 -2.40 7.09
CA LEU A 37 -20.14 -2.24 8.53
C LEU A 37 -19.62 -0.90 9.09
N ALA A 38 -18.37 -0.55 8.78
CA ALA A 38 -17.76 0.67 9.31
C ALA A 38 -18.40 1.96 8.79
N SER A 39 -18.98 1.94 7.58
CA SER A 39 -19.54 3.13 6.93
C SER A 39 -21.05 3.32 7.11
N GLN A 40 -21.77 2.32 7.63
CA GLN A 40 -23.23 2.36 7.81
C GLN A 40 -23.69 3.55 8.66
N ASN A 41 -23.03 3.82 9.77
CA ASN A 41 -23.46 4.88 10.70
C ASN A 41 -23.41 6.27 10.04
N HIS A 42 -22.29 6.58 9.38
CA HIS A 42 -22.11 7.85 8.69
C HIS A 42 -23.00 8.00 7.44
N THR A 43 -23.35 6.90 6.78
CA THR A 43 -24.17 6.92 5.54
C THR A 43 -25.67 6.80 5.77
N ALA A 44 -26.11 6.40 6.97
CA ALA A 44 -27.51 6.30 7.36
C ALA A 44 -28.36 7.57 7.11
N PRO A 45 -27.87 8.82 7.31
CA PRO A 45 -28.66 10.02 7.04
C PRO A 45 -28.76 10.38 5.54
N GLU A 46 -27.93 9.79 4.67
CA GLU A 46 -28.00 10.06 3.22
C GLU A 46 -29.25 9.42 2.58
N PRO A 47 -29.81 9.98 1.50
CA PRO A 47 -30.93 9.37 0.79
C PRO A 47 -30.55 7.99 0.23
N LEU A 48 -31.54 7.09 0.14
CA LEU A 48 -31.36 5.69 -0.29
C LEU A 48 -30.61 5.55 -1.63
N SER A 49 -30.85 6.44 -2.58
CA SER A 49 -30.13 6.43 -3.86
C SER A 49 -28.63 6.62 -3.66
N ARG A 50 -28.21 7.55 -2.79
CA ARG A 50 -26.80 7.81 -2.49
C ARG A 50 -26.17 6.69 -1.68
N GLN A 51 -26.87 6.13 -0.72
CA GLN A 51 -26.41 4.94 0.02
C GLN A 51 -26.12 3.77 -0.95
N ARG A 52 -27.04 3.51 -1.89
CA ARG A 52 -26.82 2.49 -2.93
C ARG A 52 -25.63 2.83 -3.81
N THR A 53 -25.49 4.09 -4.27
CA THR A 53 -24.32 4.48 -5.07
C THR A 53 -23.00 4.27 -4.33
N TYR A 54 -22.98 4.53 -3.01
CA TYR A 54 -21.80 4.32 -2.19
C TYR A 54 -21.40 2.84 -2.13
N ILE A 55 -22.36 1.96 -1.86
CA ILE A 55 -22.13 0.51 -1.85
C ILE A 55 -21.70 0.02 -3.23
N THR A 56 -22.32 0.49 -4.32
CA THR A 56 -21.91 0.12 -5.68
C THR A 56 -20.50 0.58 -6.02
N LEU A 57 -20.05 1.73 -5.48
CA LEU A 57 -18.67 2.18 -5.67
C LEU A 57 -17.69 1.27 -4.91
N LEU A 58 -18.00 0.89 -3.67
CA LEU A 58 -17.18 -0.05 -2.91
C LEU A 58 -17.08 -1.43 -3.58
N THR A 59 -18.19 -1.95 -4.11
CA THR A 59 -18.17 -3.23 -4.84
C THR A 59 -17.43 -3.11 -6.17
N SER A 60 -17.60 -2.02 -6.92
CA SER A 60 -16.83 -1.79 -8.16
C SER A 60 -15.32 -1.71 -7.89
N LEU A 61 -14.93 -1.07 -6.78
CA LEU A 61 -13.54 -1.00 -6.35
C LEU A 61 -12.97 -2.39 -6.03
N GLN A 62 -13.74 -3.23 -5.34
CA GLN A 62 -13.34 -4.61 -5.08
C GLN A 62 -13.16 -5.40 -6.37
N ILE A 63 -14.07 -5.26 -7.34
CA ILE A 63 -13.96 -5.94 -8.65
C ILE A 63 -12.66 -5.53 -9.35
N PHE A 64 -12.35 -4.23 -9.43
CA PHE A 64 -11.10 -3.78 -10.04
C PHE A 64 -9.85 -4.31 -9.32
N LEU A 65 -9.88 -4.38 -7.99
CA LEU A 65 -8.77 -4.93 -7.21
C LEU A 65 -8.57 -6.43 -7.43
N ILE A 66 -9.66 -7.21 -7.47
CA ILE A 66 -9.59 -8.65 -7.77
C ILE A 66 -9.01 -8.88 -9.17
N MET A 67 -9.47 -8.12 -10.16
CA MET A 67 -8.95 -8.20 -11.53
C MET A 67 -7.49 -7.77 -11.61
N ALA A 68 -7.06 -6.75 -10.84
CA ALA A 68 -5.67 -6.32 -10.83
C ALA A 68 -4.72 -7.38 -10.24
N PHE A 69 -5.05 -7.98 -9.10
CA PHE A 69 -4.19 -8.99 -8.48
C PHE A 69 -4.18 -10.33 -9.22
N SER A 70 -5.23 -10.65 -9.98
CA SER A 70 -5.29 -11.87 -10.80
C SER A 70 -4.79 -11.70 -12.23
N ALA A 71 -4.46 -10.49 -12.67
CA ALA A 71 -4.05 -10.24 -14.05
C ALA A 71 -2.74 -10.96 -14.43
N THR A 72 -2.79 -11.75 -15.51
CA THR A 72 -1.60 -12.38 -16.10
C THR A 72 -0.87 -11.45 -17.07
N GLU A 73 -1.61 -10.63 -17.82
CA GLU A 73 -1.05 -9.62 -18.73
C GLU A 73 -0.77 -8.31 -17.98
N VAL A 74 0.45 -7.78 -18.10
CA VAL A 74 0.85 -6.56 -17.38
C VAL A 74 0.04 -5.34 -17.83
N ILE A 75 -0.38 -5.27 -19.09
CA ILE A 75 -1.25 -4.17 -19.55
C ILE A 75 -2.65 -4.25 -18.94
N MET A 76 -3.19 -5.45 -18.72
CA MET A 76 -4.47 -5.63 -18.01
C MET A 76 -4.31 -5.23 -16.55
N PHE A 77 -3.19 -5.59 -15.92
CA PHE A 77 -2.83 -5.11 -14.59
C PHE A 77 -2.80 -3.58 -14.55
N TYR A 78 -2.15 -2.90 -15.51
CA TYR A 78 -2.11 -1.43 -15.59
C TYR A 78 -3.51 -0.81 -15.71
N ILE A 79 -4.35 -1.33 -16.62
CA ILE A 79 -5.72 -0.79 -16.81
C ILE A 79 -6.52 -0.93 -15.52
N MET A 80 -6.46 -2.09 -14.85
CA MET A 80 -7.17 -2.31 -13.59
C MET A 80 -6.58 -1.48 -12.45
N PHE A 81 -5.25 -1.31 -12.43
CA PHE A 81 -4.53 -0.47 -11.49
C PHE A 81 -5.00 0.98 -11.53
N GLU A 82 -5.13 1.56 -12.73
CA GLU A 82 -5.66 2.90 -12.92
C GLU A 82 -7.18 2.96 -12.70
N ALA A 83 -7.93 1.92 -13.08
CA ALA A 83 -9.38 1.87 -12.87
C ALA A 83 -9.76 1.97 -11.39
N THR A 84 -8.91 1.50 -10.46
CA THR A 84 -9.14 1.68 -9.01
C THR A 84 -9.18 3.15 -8.58
N LEU A 85 -8.57 4.07 -9.33
CA LEU A 85 -8.59 5.51 -9.03
C LEU A 85 -9.99 6.09 -9.16
N ILE A 86 -10.82 5.60 -10.08
CA ILE A 86 -12.12 6.20 -10.36
C ILE A 86 -13.07 6.03 -9.15
N PRO A 87 -13.35 4.81 -8.64
CA PRO A 87 -14.22 4.67 -7.47
C PRO A 87 -13.65 5.36 -6.23
N THR A 88 -12.32 5.30 -6.05
CA THR A 88 -11.66 5.87 -4.85
C THR A 88 -11.73 7.40 -4.85
N LEU A 89 -11.48 8.04 -5.98
CA LEU A 89 -11.63 9.49 -6.14
C LEU A 89 -13.07 9.93 -5.84
N VAL A 90 -14.07 9.22 -6.38
CA VAL A 90 -15.48 9.53 -6.14
C VAL A 90 -15.83 9.35 -4.66
N ILE A 91 -15.35 8.29 -4.01
CA ILE A 91 -15.55 8.06 -2.56
C ILE A 91 -14.99 9.22 -1.72
N ILE A 92 -13.75 9.66 -2.01
CA ILE A 92 -13.07 10.74 -1.27
C ILE A 92 -13.77 12.08 -1.49
N THR A 93 -13.98 12.46 -2.75
CA THR A 93 -14.47 13.80 -3.10
C THR A 93 -15.95 14.01 -2.79
N ARG A 94 -16.75 12.93 -2.77
CA ARG A 94 -18.19 13.00 -2.54
C ARG A 94 -18.60 12.77 -1.08
N TRP A 95 -18.02 11.77 -0.40
CA TRP A 95 -18.38 11.39 0.97
C TRP A 95 -17.30 11.75 2.01
N GLY A 96 -16.24 12.48 1.63
CA GLY A 96 -15.31 13.08 2.61
C GLY A 96 -15.99 14.17 3.44
N ASN A 97 -15.61 14.35 4.70
CA ASN A 97 -16.33 15.26 5.60
C ASN A 97 -15.98 16.74 5.43
N GLN A 98 -14.71 17.09 5.14
CA GLN A 98 -14.28 18.49 5.11
C GLN A 98 -14.17 19.04 3.69
N THR A 99 -14.01 20.36 3.58
CA THR A 99 -13.90 21.10 2.31
C THR A 99 -12.65 20.70 1.52
N GLU A 100 -11.56 20.38 2.21
CA GLU A 100 -10.27 19.99 1.60
C GLU A 100 -10.33 18.65 0.86
N ARG A 101 -11.44 17.89 0.93
CA ARG A 101 -11.61 16.63 0.21
C ARG A 101 -11.42 16.75 -1.30
N LEU A 102 -11.80 17.89 -1.90
CA LEU A 102 -11.59 18.14 -3.33
C LEU A 102 -10.10 18.30 -3.63
N ASN A 103 -9.41 19.11 -2.82
CA ASN A 103 -7.97 19.31 -2.92
C ASN A 103 -7.22 17.99 -2.73
N ALA A 104 -7.54 17.23 -1.68
CA ALA A 104 -6.99 15.90 -1.43
C ALA A 104 -7.22 14.93 -2.61
N GLY A 105 -8.41 14.96 -3.21
CA GLY A 105 -8.73 14.20 -4.43
C GLY A 105 -7.84 14.60 -5.61
N THR A 106 -7.59 15.90 -5.82
CA THR A 106 -6.68 16.36 -6.89
C THR A 106 -5.24 15.91 -6.65
N TYR A 107 -4.72 15.99 -5.42
CA TYR A 107 -3.39 15.47 -5.08
C TYR A 107 -3.28 13.97 -5.36
N PHE A 108 -4.27 13.19 -4.90
CA PHE A 108 -4.30 11.74 -5.13
C PHE A 108 -4.31 11.39 -6.62
N LEU A 109 -5.16 12.06 -7.42
CA LEU A 109 -5.28 11.81 -8.84
C LEU A 109 -4.01 12.19 -9.61
N PHE A 110 -3.49 13.40 -9.42
CA PHE A 110 -2.36 13.87 -10.23
C PHE A 110 -1.04 13.21 -9.87
N TYR A 111 -0.79 12.89 -8.59
CA TYR A 111 0.41 12.12 -8.23
C TYR A 111 0.39 10.76 -8.94
N THR A 112 -0.74 10.06 -8.87
CA THR A 112 -0.85 8.71 -9.43
C THR A 112 -0.78 8.72 -10.96
N LEU A 113 -1.51 9.61 -11.64
CA LEU A 113 -1.46 9.75 -13.10
C LEU A 113 -0.07 10.20 -13.60
N ALA A 114 0.58 11.15 -12.92
CA ALA A 114 1.91 11.62 -13.33
C ALA A 114 2.95 10.50 -13.22
N GLY A 115 2.83 9.62 -12.21
CA GLY A 115 3.69 8.44 -12.08
C GLY A 115 3.34 7.31 -13.06
N SER A 116 2.06 7.13 -13.39
CA SER A 116 1.59 5.96 -14.14
C SER A 116 1.57 6.13 -15.66
N LEU A 117 1.46 7.34 -16.19
CA LEU A 117 1.58 7.56 -17.64
C LEU A 117 2.97 7.16 -18.20
N PRO A 118 4.09 7.48 -17.54
CA PRO A 118 5.40 6.94 -17.92
C PRO A 118 5.46 5.41 -17.92
N LEU A 119 4.79 4.75 -16.96
CA LEU A 119 4.70 3.29 -16.92
C LEU A 119 3.96 2.76 -18.15
N LEU A 120 2.86 3.38 -18.58
CA LEU A 120 2.15 2.96 -19.79
C LEU A 120 3.05 3.00 -21.03
N VAL A 121 3.79 4.10 -21.21
CA VAL A 121 4.73 4.24 -22.33
C VAL A 121 5.81 3.15 -22.24
N ALA A 122 6.35 2.91 -21.05
CA ALA A 122 7.37 1.87 -20.84
C ALA A 122 6.85 0.46 -21.15
N LEU A 123 5.60 0.14 -20.80
CA LEU A 123 4.96 -1.14 -21.11
C LEU A 123 4.69 -1.32 -22.60
N LEU A 124 4.27 -0.28 -23.31
CA LEU A 124 4.08 -0.34 -24.77
C LEU A 124 5.40 -0.53 -25.51
N LEU A 125 6.48 0.11 -25.05
CA LEU A 125 7.82 -0.12 -25.58
C LEU A 125 8.28 -1.55 -25.34
N LEU A 126 8.03 -2.09 -24.15
CA LEU A 126 8.33 -3.49 -23.83
C LEU A 126 7.54 -4.45 -24.72
N GLN A 127 6.24 -4.23 -24.90
CA GLN A 127 5.40 -5.04 -25.78
C GLN A 127 5.94 -5.09 -27.22
N ASN A 128 6.43 -3.96 -27.74
CA ASN A 128 7.00 -3.90 -29.08
C ASN A 128 8.34 -4.65 -29.20
N SER A 129 9.12 -4.75 -28.13
CA SER A 129 10.43 -5.42 -28.16
C SER A 129 10.33 -6.92 -27.86
N THR A 130 9.52 -7.33 -26.87
CA THR A 130 9.37 -8.73 -26.46
C THR A 130 8.23 -9.45 -27.19
N GLY A 131 7.31 -8.70 -27.82
CA GLY A 131 6.11 -9.22 -28.49
C GLY A 131 5.00 -9.66 -27.54
N THR A 132 5.25 -9.78 -26.22
CA THR A 132 4.25 -10.18 -25.22
C THR A 132 4.47 -9.47 -23.88
N LEU A 133 3.38 -9.18 -23.17
CA LEU A 133 3.37 -8.63 -21.81
C LEU A 133 2.85 -9.63 -20.77
N SER A 134 2.75 -10.91 -21.14
CA SER A 134 2.25 -11.93 -20.23
C SER A 134 3.32 -12.23 -19.18
N LEU A 135 2.99 -12.10 -17.89
CA LEU A 135 3.90 -12.38 -16.77
C LEU A 135 4.45 -13.81 -16.79
N LEU A 136 3.72 -14.72 -17.45
CA LEU A 136 4.07 -16.14 -17.58
C LEU A 136 5.14 -16.36 -18.65
N THR A 137 5.00 -15.71 -19.81
CA THR A 137 5.95 -15.86 -20.93
C THR A 137 7.17 -14.96 -20.78
N LEU A 138 6.99 -13.78 -20.17
CA LEU A 138 8.04 -12.79 -19.97
C LEU A 138 9.24 -13.35 -19.17
N GLN A 139 9.02 -14.28 -18.25
CA GLN A 139 10.09 -14.95 -17.49
C GLN A 139 11.04 -15.76 -18.37
N TYR A 140 10.58 -16.19 -19.54
CA TYR A 140 11.35 -16.96 -20.52
C TYR A 140 11.85 -16.11 -21.69
N ALA A 141 11.58 -14.80 -21.67
CA ALA A 141 12.10 -13.89 -22.68
C ALA A 141 13.63 -13.77 -22.54
N PRO A 142 14.36 -13.57 -23.65
CA PRO A 142 15.80 -13.32 -23.58
C PRO A 142 16.09 -12.06 -22.76
N SER A 143 17.21 -12.06 -22.07
CA SER A 143 17.63 -10.91 -21.27
C SER A 143 17.81 -9.68 -22.15
N LEU A 144 17.22 -8.56 -21.72
CA LEU A 144 17.37 -7.27 -22.39
C LEU A 144 18.79 -6.73 -22.15
N GLN A 145 19.50 -6.38 -23.22
CA GLN A 145 20.79 -5.69 -23.11
C GLN A 145 20.56 -4.21 -22.83
N LEU A 146 20.40 -3.87 -21.55
CA LEU A 146 20.09 -2.52 -21.08
C LEU A 146 21.38 -1.80 -20.68
N SER A 147 21.86 -0.88 -21.52
CA SER A 147 23.13 -0.15 -21.28
C SER A 147 23.05 1.35 -21.53
N SER A 148 22.07 1.79 -22.34
CA SER A 148 21.94 3.17 -22.75
C SER A 148 21.29 4.04 -21.66
N PHE A 149 21.42 5.37 -21.79
CA PHE A 149 20.69 6.30 -20.93
C PHE A 149 19.16 6.17 -21.10
N ALA A 150 18.70 5.83 -22.30
CA ALA A 150 17.28 5.57 -22.56
C ALA A 150 16.77 4.38 -21.72
N ASP A 151 17.58 3.34 -21.54
CA ASP A 151 17.24 2.18 -20.71
C ASP A 151 17.11 2.56 -19.23
N LYS A 152 17.96 3.49 -18.75
CA LYS A 152 17.85 4.04 -17.38
C LYS A 152 16.56 4.84 -17.18
N LEU A 153 16.17 5.64 -18.19
CA LEU A 153 14.90 6.37 -18.16
C LEU A 153 13.69 5.42 -18.26
N TRP A 154 13.77 4.37 -19.08
CA TRP A 154 12.74 3.34 -19.17
C TRP A 154 12.58 2.60 -17.83
N TRP A 155 13.68 2.22 -17.19
CA TRP A 155 13.68 1.63 -15.84
C TRP A 155 12.98 2.53 -14.82
N ALA A 156 13.28 3.84 -14.85
CA ALA A 156 12.60 4.80 -13.99
C ALA A 156 11.10 4.89 -14.31
N GLY A 157 10.73 4.92 -15.60
CA GLY A 157 9.33 4.88 -16.05
C GLY A 157 8.56 3.67 -15.54
N CYS A 158 9.21 2.49 -15.51
CA CYS A 158 8.63 1.26 -14.97
C CYS A 158 8.38 1.32 -13.45
N LEU A 159 9.22 2.01 -12.66
CA LEU A 159 9.13 2.00 -11.20
C LEU A 159 8.39 3.18 -10.58
N LEU A 160 8.42 4.36 -11.22
CA LEU A 160 7.88 5.60 -10.65
C LEU A 160 6.40 5.48 -10.25
N ALA A 161 5.57 4.83 -11.07
CA ALA A 161 4.16 4.60 -10.77
C ALA A 161 3.95 3.86 -9.43
N PHE A 162 4.76 2.82 -9.20
CA PHE A 162 4.67 1.99 -8.00
C PHE A 162 5.24 2.71 -6.78
N LEU A 163 6.32 3.49 -6.93
CA LEU A 163 6.90 4.30 -5.86
C LEU A 163 6.04 5.51 -5.47
N VAL A 164 5.13 5.96 -6.35
CA VAL A 164 4.13 6.96 -5.97
C VAL A 164 2.96 6.31 -5.22
N LYS A 165 2.49 5.12 -5.65
CA LYS A 165 1.42 4.37 -4.97
C LYS A 165 1.85 3.75 -3.64
N MET A 166 3.07 3.22 -3.55
CA MET A 166 3.78 2.90 -2.31
C MET A 166 4.56 4.15 -1.93
N PRO A 167 3.94 5.11 -1.25
CA PRO A 167 4.42 6.47 -1.17
C PRO A 167 5.84 6.53 -0.62
N LEU A 168 6.81 6.64 -1.52
CA LEU A 168 8.18 6.86 -1.12
C LEU A 168 8.27 8.23 -0.45
N TYR A 169 9.21 8.36 0.49
CA TYR A 169 9.55 9.66 1.02
C TYR A 169 9.86 10.66 -0.11
N GLY A 170 9.32 11.88 -0.02
CA GLY A 170 9.23 12.84 -1.12
C GLY A 170 7.90 12.79 -1.91
N ALA A 171 7.45 11.61 -2.33
CA ALA A 171 6.20 11.43 -3.08
C ALA A 171 4.96 11.18 -2.19
N HIS A 172 5.13 11.11 -0.87
CA HIS A 172 4.10 10.69 0.09
C HIS A 172 3.05 11.74 0.45
N LEU A 173 3.18 13.00 0.04
CA LEU A 173 2.33 14.11 0.51
C LEU A 173 0.83 13.94 0.20
N TRP A 174 0.49 13.17 -0.82
CA TRP A 174 -0.90 12.87 -1.15
C TRP A 174 -1.56 11.97 -0.09
N LEU A 175 -0.79 11.10 0.56
CA LEU A 175 -1.34 10.06 1.44
C LEU A 175 -1.96 10.64 2.72
N PRO A 176 -1.27 11.51 3.51
CA PRO A 176 -1.88 12.11 4.70
C PRO A 176 -3.15 12.89 4.36
N LYS A 177 -3.16 13.65 3.25
CA LYS A 177 -4.36 14.38 2.81
C LYS A 177 -5.49 13.43 2.42
N ALA A 178 -5.20 12.43 1.61
CA ALA A 178 -6.21 11.47 1.14
C ALA A 178 -6.85 10.69 2.30
N HIS A 179 -6.07 10.17 3.26
CA HIS A 179 -6.61 9.44 4.40
C HIS A 179 -7.42 10.29 5.36
N VAL A 180 -6.95 11.51 5.63
CA VAL A 180 -7.54 12.42 6.61
C VAL A 180 -8.90 12.93 6.13
N GLU A 181 -9.03 13.16 4.81
CA GLU A 181 -10.26 13.66 4.19
C GLU A 181 -11.21 12.56 3.70
N ALA A 182 -10.73 11.34 3.51
CA ALA A 182 -11.58 10.22 3.13
C ALA A 182 -12.60 9.83 4.24
N PRO A 183 -13.79 9.34 3.86
CA PRO A 183 -14.65 8.59 4.78
C PRO A 183 -13.96 7.30 5.23
N ILE A 184 -14.46 6.69 6.29
CA ILE A 184 -13.81 5.51 6.91
C ILE A 184 -13.56 4.36 5.94
N ALA A 185 -14.53 3.95 5.11
CA ALA A 185 -14.30 2.89 4.13
C ALA A 185 -13.20 3.27 3.12
N GLY A 186 -13.15 4.55 2.70
CA GLY A 186 -12.10 5.07 1.84
C GLY A 186 -10.72 4.95 2.51
N SER A 187 -10.59 5.41 3.76
CA SER A 187 -9.34 5.27 4.53
C SER A 187 -8.93 3.80 4.69
N MET A 188 -9.90 2.89 4.90
CA MET A 188 -9.65 1.46 5.05
C MET A 188 -9.12 0.82 3.76
N VAL A 189 -9.76 1.00 2.58
CA VAL A 189 -9.22 0.43 1.31
C VAL A 189 -7.89 1.02 0.96
N LEU A 190 -7.76 2.34 1.15
CA LEU A 190 -6.55 3.05 0.77
C LEU A 190 -5.37 2.49 1.56
N ALA A 191 -5.54 2.27 2.87
CA ALA A 191 -4.49 1.73 3.73
C ALA A 191 -4.27 0.24 3.48
N ALA A 192 -5.35 -0.56 3.48
CA ALA A 192 -5.24 -2.01 3.47
C ALA A 192 -4.75 -2.57 2.14
N VAL A 193 -5.21 -2.00 1.01
CA VAL A 193 -5.04 -2.63 -0.31
C VAL A 193 -4.39 -1.70 -1.34
N LEU A 194 -4.78 -0.42 -1.45
CA LEU A 194 -4.26 0.43 -2.55
C LEU A 194 -2.76 0.68 -2.45
N LEU A 195 -2.20 0.80 -1.24
CA LEU A 195 -0.74 0.87 -1.07
C LEU A 195 -0.07 -0.44 -1.50
N LYS A 196 -0.71 -1.58 -1.23
CA LYS A 196 -0.15 -2.91 -1.50
C LYS A 196 -0.17 -3.23 -2.99
N LEU A 197 -1.07 -2.62 -3.74
CA LEU A 197 -1.09 -2.67 -5.20
C LEU A 197 0.21 -2.12 -5.80
N GLY A 198 0.82 -1.10 -5.19
CA GLY A 198 2.14 -0.60 -5.58
C GLY A 198 3.24 -1.65 -5.34
N GLY A 199 3.26 -2.28 -4.17
CA GLY A 199 4.24 -3.31 -3.83
C GLY A 199 4.10 -4.57 -4.70
N TYR A 200 2.86 -4.98 -4.96
CA TYR A 200 2.52 -6.04 -5.91
C TYR A 200 3.08 -5.75 -7.30
N GLY A 201 2.78 -4.57 -7.85
CA GLY A 201 3.26 -4.16 -9.17
C GLY A 201 4.79 -4.09 -9.22
N MET A 202 5.43 -3.59 -8.17
CA MET A 202 6.89 -3.57 -8.08
C MET A 202 7.47 -4.98 -8.10
N MET A 203 6.99 -5.89 -7.25
CA MET A 203 7.46 -7.29 -7.24
C MET A 203 7.30 -7.98 -8.60
N ARG A 204 6.20 -7.74 -9.33
CA ARG A 204 5.98 -8.29 -10.68
C ARG A 204 6.94 -7.72 -11.72
N MET A 205 7.17 -6.41 -11.70
CA MET A 205 7.99 -5.74 -12.69
C MET A 205 9.49 -5.93 -12.46
N MET A 206 9.92 -6.12 -11.21
CA MET A 206 11.34 -6.26 -10.87
C MET A 206 12.06 -7.40 -11.59
N ILE A 207 11.35 -8.47 -11.94
CA ILE A 207 11.90 -9.60 -12.72
C ILE A 207 12.41 -9.13 -14.09
N MET A 208 11.75 -8.12 -14.69
CA MET A 208 12.07 -7.60 -16.03
C MET A 208 13.15 -6.52 -16.02
N LEU A 209 13.46 -5.97 -14.84
CA LEU A 209 14.32 -4.79 -14.70
C LEU A 209 15.78 -5.12 -14.37
N GLU A 210 16.10 -6.40 -14.17
CA GLU A 210 17.48 -6.86 -13.98
C GLU A 210 18.27 -6.79 -15.30
N PRO A 211 19.58 -6.42 -15.27
CA PRO A 211 20.42 -6.15 -14.10
C PRO A 211 20.43 -4.68 -13.61
N LEU A 212 19.78 -3.74 -14.31
CA LEU A 212 19.84 -2.30 -14.01
C LEU A 212 19.40 -1.95 -12.58
N THR A 213 18.50 -2.72 -11.98
CA THR A 213 18.05 -2.55 -10.59
C THR A 213 19.22 -2.48 -9.60
N LYS A 214 20.29 -3.26 -9.82
CA LYS A 214 21.46 -3.30 -8.92
C LYS A 214 22.20 -1.97 -8.88
N GLU A 215 22.20 -1.21 -9.97
CA GLU A 215 22.88 0.08 -10.04
C GLU A 215 21.97 1.26 -9.69
N LEU A 216 20.69 1.20 -10.08
CA LEU A 216 19.78 2.34 -9.99
C LEU A 216 18.93 2.36 -8.70
N SER A 217 18.91 1.28 -7.91
CA SER A 217 18.08 1.20 -6.69
C SER A 217 18.60 2.05 -5.52
N TYR A 218 19.89 2.38 -5.46
CA TYR A 218 20.51 3.05 -4.31
C TYR A 218 19.79 4.35 -3.86
N PRO A 219 19.45 5.31 -4.74
CA PRO A 219 18.79 6.54 -4.31
C PRO A 219 17.42 6.27 -3.66
N PHE A 220 16.68 5.31 -4.19
CA PHE A 220 15.35 4.95 -3.68
C PHE A 220 15.43 4.19 -2.35
N ILE A 221 16.44 3.33 -2.15
CA ILE A 221 16.70 2.67 -0.86
C ILE A 221 17.04 3.72 0.20
N ILE A 222 17.91 4.68 -0.12
CA ILE A 222 18.29 5.77 0.81
C ILE A 222 17.06 6.60 1.19
N LEU A 223 16.24 7.00 0.20
CA LEU A 223 15.00 7.74 0.44
C LEU A 223 14.01 6.94 1.28
N ALA A 224 13.89 5.63 1.04
CA ALA A 224 13.02 4.75 1.82
C ALA A 224 13.46 4.67 3.29
N LEU A 225 14.73 4.36 3.55
CA LEU A 225 15.26 4.21 4.91
C LEU A 225 15.28 5.53 5.69
N TRP A 226 15.69 6.63 5.05
CA TRP A 226 15.59 7.95 5.65
C TRP A 226 14.13 8.34 5.90
N GLY A 227 13.25 7.97 4.97
CA GLY A 227 11.80 8.11 5.09
C GLY A 227 11.23 7.48 6.35
N VAL A 228 11.63 6.24 6.69
CA VAL A 228 11.18 5.55 7.91
C VAL A 228 11.43 6.39 9.16
N ILE A 229 12.63 6.97 9.28
CA ILE A 229 13.01 7.81 10.43
C ILE A 229 12.23 9.12 10.41
N MET A 230 12.19 9.80 9.26
CA MET A 230 11.57 11.11 9.16
C MET A 230 10.06 11.05 9.37
N THR A 231 9.35 10.12 8.74
CA THR A 231 7.90 10.00 8.94
C THR A 231 7.57 9.49 10.35
N GLY A 232 8.40 8.62 10.94
CA GLY A 232 8.29 8.26 12.35
C GLY A 232 8.45 9.47 13.28
N SER A 233 9.43 10.34 13.03
CA SER A 233 9.63 11.56 13.82
C SER A 233 8.47 12.55 13.67
N ILE A 234 7.84 12.58 12.48
CA ILE A 234 6.63 13.37 12.22
C ILE A 234 5.48 12.83 13.08
N CYS A 235 5.30 11.50 13.18
CA CYS A 235 4.25 10.88 14.02
C CYS A 235 4.30 11.34 15.48
N LEU A 236 5.49 11.50 16.06
CA LEU A 236 5.66 11.98 17.44
C LEU A 236 5.10 13.39 17.71
N ARG A 237 4.93 14.16 16.64
CA ARG A 237 4.43 15.54 16.71
C ARG A 237 3.03 15.70 16.13
N GLN A 238 2.38 14.62 15.67
CA GLN A 238 1.05 14.71 15.08
C GLN A 238 -0.01 14.93 16.16
N THR A 239 -0.81 15.99 15.99
CA THR A 239 -1.98 16.28 16.83
C THR A 239 -3.24 15.56 16.34
N ASP A 240 -3.30 15.27 15.04
CA ASP A 240 -4.43 14.61 14.38
C ASP A 240 -4.24 13.09 14.37
N LEU A 241 -5.23 12.35 14.89
CA LEU A 241 -5.13 10.90 15.01
C LEU A 241 -5.09 10.18 13.65
N LYS A 242 -5.92 10.63 12.69
CA LYS A 242 -5.90 10.06 11.33
C LYS A 242 -4.60 10.36 10.58
N SER A 243 -3.98 11.54 10.80
CA SER A 243 -2.72 11.87 10.15
C SER A 243 -1.57 11.07 10.75
N LEU A 244 -1.57 10.82 12.07
CA LEU A 244 -0.60 9.94 12.71
C LEU A 244 -0.61 8.54 12.06
N ILE A 245 -1.79 7.93 11.93
CA ILE A 245 -1.93 6.59 11.31
C ILE A 245 -1.50 6.62 9.83
N ALA A 246 -1.79 7.72 9.12
CA ALA A 246 -1.35 7.92 7.76
C ALA A 246 0.19 7.99 7.65
N TYR A 247 0.87 8.78 8.47
CA TYR A 247 2.34 8.85 8.47
C TYR A 247 3.00 7.54 8.92
N SER A 248 2.40 6.81 9.88
CA SER A 248 2.90 5.47 10.25
C SER A 248 2.74 4.46 9.10
N SER A 249 1.76 4.62 8.21
CA SER A 249 1.68 3.79 7.00
C SER A 249 2.79 4.11 6.00
N VAL A 250 3.24 5.36 5.91
CA VAL A 250 4.38 5.74 5.06
C VAL A 250 5.68 5.12 5.59
N SER A 251 5.92 5.10 6.91
CA SER A 251 7.13 4.45 7.46
C SER A 251 7.12 2.95 7.19
N HIS A 252 6.01 2.26 7.47
CA HIS A 252 5.90 0.82 7.25
C HIS A 252 6.04 0.43 5.77
N MET A 253 5.40 1.16 4.85
CA MET A 253 5.55 0.90 3.41
C MET A 253 6.91 1.33 2.87
N GLY A 254 7.60 2.29 3.51
CA GLY A 254 8.99 2.61 3.22
C GLY A 254 9.92 1.41 3.46
N LEU A 255 9.72 0.68 4.56
CA LEU A 255 10.47 -0.56 4.81
C LEU A 255 10.18 -1.64 3.75
N VAL A 256 8.91 -1.81 3.35
CA VAL A 256 8.52 -2.72 2.25
C VAL A 256 9.21 -2.32 0.93
N ALA A 257 9.24 -1.02 0.59
CA ALA A 257 9.91 -0.53 -0.61
C ALA A 257 11.42 -0.85 -0.59
N ALA A 258 12.11 -0.58 0.52
CA ALA A 258 13.53 -0.92 0.68
C ALA A 258 13.78 -2.43 0.56
N GLY A 259 12.92 -3.26 1.16
CA GLY A 259 13.00 -4.71 1.07
C GLY A 259 12.87 -5.20 -0.38
N ILE A 260 11.84 -4.75 -1.11
CA ILE A 260 11.65 -5.18 -2.51
C ILE A 260 12.81 -4.71 -3.41
N LEU A 261 13.38 -3.53 -3.17
CA LEU A 261 14.50 -3.02 -3.99
C LEU A 261 15.80 -3.84 -3.85
N ILE A 262 15.97 -4.60 -2.77
CA ILE A 262 17.15 -5.46 -2.53
C ILE A 262 17.01 -6.85 -3.18
N GLN A 263 15.79 -7.26 -3.54
CA GLN A 263 15.51 -8.45 -4.35
C GLN A 263 16.04 -9.78 -3.77
N THR A 264 16.14 -9.91 -2.45
CA THR A 264 16.46 -11.22 -1.82
C THR A 264 15.19 -12.01 -1.51
N PRO A 265 15.22 -13.35 -1.52
CA PRO A 265 14.04 -14.16 -1.17
C PRO A 265 13.45 -13.80 0.20
N TRP A 266 14.32 -13.60 1.20
CA TRP A 266 13.92 -13.17 2.55
C TRP A 266 13.27 -11.79 2.57
N SER A 267 13.78 -10.85 1.77
CA SER A 267 13.18 -9.51 1.67
C SER A 267 11.80 -9.55 1.00
N PHE A 268 11.59 -10.40 -0.02
CA PHE A 268 10.29 -10.55 -0.68
C PHE A 268 9.26 -11.22 0.22
N THR A 269 9.64 -12.28 0.95
CA THR A 269 8.75 -12.92 1.92
C THR A 269 8.39 -11.95 3.06
N GLY A 270 9.38 -11.23 3.58
CA GLY A 270 9.17 -10.21 4.63
C GLY A 270 8.26 -9.08 4.16
N ALA A 271 8.50 -8.56 2.96
CA ALA A 271 7.67 -7.52 2.34
C ALA A 271 6.21 -7.97 2.16
N LEU A 272 5.97 -9.21 1.71
CA LEU A 272 4.61 -9.73 1.58
C LEU A 272 3.91 -9.90 2.94
N ILE A 273 4.60 -10.47 3.93
CA ILE A 273 4.06 -10.62 5.29
C ILE A 273 3.72 -9.24 5.87
N LEU A 274 4.64 -8.28 5.78
CA LEU A 274 4.43 -6.93 6.28
C LEU A 274 3.31 -6.19 5.55
N MET A 275 3.18 -6.37 4.22
CA MET A 275 2.06 -5.80 3.45
C MET A 275 0.71 -6.26 3.98
N ILE A 276 0.53 -7.56 4.22
CA ILE A 276 -0.73 -8.12 4.73
C ILE A 276 -0.97 -7.67 6.17
N ALA A 277 0.04 -7.84 7.02
CA ALA A 277 -0.04 -7.56 8.45
C ALA A 277 -0.29 -6.06 8.71
N HIS A 278 0.44 -5.19 8.01
CA HIS A 278 0.20 -3.75 8.02
C HIS A 278 -1.19 -3.39 7.45
N GLY A 279 -1.65 -4.10 6.42
CA GLY A 279 -2.99 -3.86 5.85
C GLY A 279 -4.11 -4.08 6.87
N LEU A 280 -4.03 -5.16 7.65
CA LEU A 280 -4.97 -5.44 8.73
C LEU A 280 -4.85 -4.42 9.87
N THR A 281 -3.64 -4.16 10.36
CA THR A 281 -3.41 -3.26 11.51
C THR A 281 -3.79 -1.81 11.22
N SER A 282 -3.37 -1.27 10.08
CA SER A 282 -3.75 0.10 9.69
C SER A 282 -5.25 0.27 9.49
N SER A 283 -5.94 -0.71 8.89
CA SER A 283 -7.39 -0.67 8.73
C SER A 283 -8.13 -0.69 10.07
N ALA A 284 -7.64 -1.47 11.03
CA ALA A 284 -8.17 -1.51 12.39
C ALA A 284 -7.95 -0.17 13.12
N LEU A 285 -6.75 0.42 13.03
CA LEU A 285 -6.46 1.72 13.62
C LEU A 285 -7.33 2.84 13.03
N PHE A 286 -7.55 2.87 11.71
CA PHE A 286 -8.48 3.82 11.09
C PHE A 286 -9.91 3.63 11.58
N CYS A 287 -10.36 2.39 11.75
CA CYS A 287 -11.68 2.08 12.31
C CYS A 287 -11.80 2.58 13.75
N LEU A 288 -10.81 2.29 14.60
CA LEU A 288 -10.76 2.78 15.98
C LEU A 288 -10.76 4.31 16.06
N ALA A 289 -9.98 4.98 15.21
CA ALA A 289 -9.99 6.43 15.09
C ALA A 289 -11.37 6.97 14.68
N ASN A 290 -12.09 6.28 13.79
CA ASN A 290 -13.45 6.64 13.41
C ASN A 290 -14.45 6.50 14.56
N THR A 291 -14.33 5.45 15.38
CA THR A 291 -15.23 5.29 16.54
C THR A 291 -15.08 6.42 17.56
N ASN A 292 -13.88 6.98 17.71
CA ASN A 292 -13.67 8.18 18.53
C ASN A 292 -14.28 9.41 17.84
N TYR A 293 -14.01 9.57 16.54
CA TYR A 293 -14.52 10.69 15.74
C TYR A 293 -16.05 10.77 15.70
N GLU A 294 -16.76 9.64 15.59
CA GLU A 294 -18.23 9.60 15.61
C GLU A 294 -18.83 10.08 16.93
N ARG A 295 -18.06 10.06 18.03
CA ARG A 295 -18.50 10.53 19.35
C ARG A 295 -18.08 11.96 19.64
N THR A 296 -16.85 12.33 19.29
CA THR A 296 -16.27 13.64 19.63
C THR A 296 -16.36 14.66 18.51
N HIS A 297 -16.73 14.25 17.30
CA HIS A 297 -16.73 15.05 16.06
C HIS A 297 -15.42 15.82 15.79
N SER A 298 -14.32 15.38 16.40
CA SER A 298 -13.01 16.01 16.29
C SER A 298 -11.93 14.94 16.06
N ARG A 299 -10.93 15.27 15.23
CA ARG A 299 -9.80 14.38 14.91
C ARG A 299 -8.61 14.56 15.87
N THR A 300 -8.66 15.60 16.70
CA THR A 300 -7.58 16.02 17.60
C THR A 300 -7.44 15.04 18.76
N MET A 301 -6.29 14.39 18.86
CA MET A 301 -6.01 13.33 19.84
C MET A 301 -6.14 13.82 21.29
N ILE A 302 -5.75 15.08 21.56
CA ILE A 302 -5.75 15.67 22.90
C ILE A 302 -7.16 15.79 23.50
N LEU A 303 -8.20 15.88 22.67
CA LEU A 303 -9.59 15.98 23.15
C LEU A 303 -10.16 14.63 23.62
N ALA A 304 -9.62 13.51 23.16
CA ALA A 304 -10.12 12.16 23.44
C ALA A 304 -9.26 11.43 24.48
N ARG A 305 -9.08 12.02 25.67
CA ARG A 305 -8.31 11.43 26.78
C ARG A 305 -9.19 10.67 27.77
N GLY A 306 -8.61 9.71 28.50
CA GLY A 306 -9.30 9.00 29.58
C GLY A 306 -10.37 8.00 29.14
N LEU A 307 -10.40 7.62 27.86
CA LEU A 307 -11.42 6.71 27.31
C LEU A 307 -11.41 5.30 27.93
N GLN A 308 -10.33 4.88 28.60
CA GLN A 308 -10.25 3.59 29.29
C GLN A 308 -11.30 3.41 30.37
N MET A 309 -11.61 4.47 31.13
CA MET A 309 -12.61 4.41 32.19
C MET A 309 -14.03 4.27 31.64
N VAL A 310 -14.28 4.74 30.40
CA VAL A 310 -15.61 4.78 29.78
C VAL A 310 -15.85 3.57 28.87
N LEU A 311 -14.84 3.17 28.08
CA LEU A 311 -14.94 2.14 27.04
C LEU A 311 -13.80 1.11 27.17
N PRO A 312 -13.79 0.26 28.22
CA PRO A 312 -12.67 -0.64 28.50
C PRO A 312 -12.41 -1.65 27.38
N LEU A 313 -13.46 -2.17 26.75
CA LEU A 313 -13.33 -3.09 25.62
C LEU A 313 -12.74 -2.39 24.38
N MET A 314 -13.14 -1.14 24.12
CA MET A 314 -12.55 -0.35 23.03
C MET A 314 -11.06 -0.11 23.28
N THR A 315 -10.68 0.14 24.54
CA THR A 315 -9.26 0.31 24.87
C THR A 315 -8.45 -0.97 24.77
N ALA A 316 -9.04 -2.13 25.03
CA ALA A 316 -8.38 -3.41 24.75
C ALA A 316 -8.08 -3.56 23.24
N TRP A 317 -9.01 -3.18 22.36
CA TRP A 317 -8.77 -3.16 20.92
C TRP A 317 -7.72 -2.13 20.49
N TRP A 318 -7.71 -0.94 21.08
CA TRP A 318 -6.63 0.04 20.88
C TRP A 318 -5.27 -0.52 21.28
N PHE A 319 -5.19 -1.18 22.43
CA PHE A 319 -3.95 -1.79 22.91
C PHE A 319 -3.46 -2.91 21.98
N ILE A 320 -4.34 -3.82 21.55
CA ILE A 320 -3.95 -4.88 20.61
C ILE A 320 -3.49 -4.28 19.27
N ALA A 321 -4.19 -3.25 18.77
CA ALA A 321 -3.82 -2.60 17.51
C ALA A 321 -2.51 -1.80 17.62
N SER A 322 -2.22 -1.16 18.75
CA SER A 322 -0.94 -0.48 18.98
C SER A 322 0.21 -1.46 19.15
N LEU A 323 0.02 -2.56 19.88
CA LEU A 323 0.98 -3.67 19.96
C LEU A 323 1.29 -4.27 18.59
N ALA A 324 0.28 -4.39 17.73
CA ALA A 324 0.48 -4.85 16.36
C ALA A 324 1.24 -3.82 15.52
N ASN A 325 0.96 -2.52 15.70
CA ASN A 325 1.61 -1.44 14.96
C ASN A 325 3.11 -1.27 15.31
N LEU A 326 3.50 -1.52 16.57
CA LEU A 326 4.90 -1.54 17.00
C LEU A 326 5.61 -2.87 16.75
N ALA A 327 4.92 -3.83 16.14
CA ALA A 327 5.43 -5.16 15.81
C ALA A 327 5.85 -5.99 17.05
N LEU A 328 4.96 -6.16 18.02
CA LEU A 328 5.19 -7.03 19.18
C LEU A 328 5.22 -8.53 18.78
N PRO A 329 6.15 -9.36 19.29
CA PRO A 329 6.05 -10.82 19.16
C PRO A 329 4.78 -11.34 19.89
N PRO A 330 4.01 -12.30 19.33
CA PRO A 330 4.22 -13.10 18.11
C PRO A 330 3.44 -12.59 16.86
N LEU A 331 3.10 -11.31 16.78
CA LEU A 331 2.26 -10.77 15.71
C LEU A 331 3.00 -10.76 14.36
N PRO A 332 2.29 -10.94 13.22
CA PRO A 332 2.91 -11.08 11.91
C PRO A 332 3.68 -9.83 11.44
N ASN A 333 3.36 -8.64 11.96
CA ASN A 333 4.12 -7.42 11.70
C ASN A 333 5.61 -7.61 12.04
N LEU A 334 5.93 -8.23 13.19
CA LEU A 334 7.31 -8.49 13.58
C LEU A 334 8.02 -9.40 12.60
N MET A 335 7.35 -10.48 12.17
CA MET A 335 7.96 -11.44 11.25
C MET A 335 8.32 -10.76 9.92
N GLY A 336 7.42 -9.92 9.40
CA GLY A 336 7.68 -9.13 8.20
C GLY A 336 8.84 -8.14 8.39
N GLU A 337 8.81 -7.35 9.46
CA GLU A 337 9.85 -6.36 9.76
C GLU A 337 11.22 -7.01 9.98
N LEU A 338 11.30 -8.06 10.77
CA LEU A 338 12.55 -8.74 11.10
C LEU A 338 13.18 -9.40 9.86
N MET A 339 12.39 -10.00 8.96
CA MET A 339 12.89 -10.51 7.68
C MET A 339 13.46 -9.40 6.79
N ILE A 340 12.81 -8.23 6.75
CA ILE A 340 13.32 -7.10 5.97
C ILE A 340 14.60 -6.52 6.61
N ILE A 341 14.63 -6.37 7.94
CA ILE A 341 15.81 -5.84 8.65
C ILE A 341 17.02 -6.77 8.50
N THR A 342 16.82 -8.08 8.61
CA THR A 342 17.91 -9.06 8.43
C THR A 342 18.44 -9.08 7.00
N SER A 343 17.57 -8.99 5.98
CA SER A 343 18.01 -8.89 4.58
C SER A 343 18.71 -7.56 4.26
N LEU A 344 18.23 -6.45 4.82
CA LEU A 344 18.91 -5.13 4.73
C LEU A 344 20.29 -5.16 5.40
N PHE A 345 20.41 -5.77 6.57
CA PHE A 345 21.67 -5.92 7.27
C PHE A 345 22.68 -6.73 6.46
N HIS A 346 22.22 -7.82 5.82
CA HIS A 346 23.05 -8.59 4.91
C HIS A 346 23.45 -7.79 3.64
N TRP A 347 22.58 -6.90 3.15
CA TRP A 347 22.89 -6.03 2.02
C TRP A 347 23.93 -4.96 2.38
N SER A 348 23.80 -4.30 3.53
CA SER A 348 24.86 -3.47 4.11
C SER A 348 24.69 -3.32 5.62
N TRP A 349 25.78 -3.46 6.37
CA TRP A 349 25.72 -3.45 7.84
C TRP A 349 25.19 -2.12 8.40
N TRP A 350 25.40 -0.99 7.71
CA TRP A 350 25.01 0.34 8.19
C TRP A 350 23.49 0.52 8.29
N THR A 351 22.73 -0.26 7.52
CA THR A 351 21.25 -0.19 7.52
C THR A 351 20.66 -0.50 8.89
N ILE A 352 21.32 -1.33 9.72
CA ILE A 352 20.81 -1.69 11.05
C ILE A 352 20.65 -0.48 11.97
N ALA A 353 21.52 0.53 11.83
CA ALA A 353 21.43 1.76 12.61
C ALA A 353 20.17 2.54 12.24
N LEU A 354 19.86 2.62 10.94
CA LEU A 354 18.67 3.32 10.43
C LEU A 354 17.39 2.57 10.76
N THR A 355 17.35 1.25 10.51
CA THR A 355 16.16 0.44 10.78
C THR A 355 15.92 0.28 12.29
N GLY A 356 16.98 0.14 13.09
CA GLY A 356 16.88 0.08 14.55
C GLY A 356 16.42 1.40 15.18
N ALA A 357 16.89 2.54 14.66
CA ALA A 357 16.33 3.84 15.06
C ALA A 357 14.86 3.96 14.64
N GLY A 358 14.52 3.50 13.44
CA GLY A 358 13.15 3.44 12.94
C GLY A 358 12.21 2.66 13.86
N THR A 359 12.58 1.45 14.29
CA THR A 359 11.76 0.62 15.18
C THR A 359 11.63 1.19 16.60
N LEU A 360 12.67 1.87 17.11
CA LEU A 360 12.56 2.61 18.38
C LEU A 360 11.57 3.76 18.26
N ILE A 361 11.62 4.50 17.15
CA ILE A 361 10.67 5.58 16.89
C ILE A 361 9.25 5.02 16.71
N THR A 362 9.08 3.86 16.06
CA THR A 362 7.75 3.25 15.92
C THR A 362 7.13 2.90 17.25
N ALA A 363 7.90 2.29 18.15
CA ALA A 363 7.47 2.01 19.51
C ALA A 363 7.13 3.28 20.32
N SER A 364 7.81 4.40 20.04
CA SER A 364 7.61 5.64 20.80
C SER A 364 6.34 6.41 20.41
N TYR A 365 5.86 6.31 19.16
CA TYR A 365 4.62 6.97 18.74
C TYR A 365 3.37 6.10 18.83
N SER A 366 3.54 4.77 18.86
CA SER A 366 2.46 3.77 18.96
C SER A 366 1.90 3.67 20.37
#